data_AF-A0A7C3H4I1-F1
#
_entry.id   AF-A0A7C3H4I1-F1
#
_cell.length_a   1.000
_cell.length_b   1.000
_cell.length_c   1.000
_cell.angle_alpha   90.00
_cell.angle_beta   90.00
_cell.angle_gamma   90.00
#
_symmetry.space_group_name_H-M   'P 1'
#
loop_
_entity.id
_entity.type
_entity.pdbx_description
1 polymer ?
#
loop_
_entity_poly.entity_id
_entity_poly.type
_entity_poly.pdbx_seq_one_letter_code
_entity_poly.pdbx_strand_id
1 'polypeptide(L)'
;RMKIIKMELGEPDKSGRRRPVPIEGSEFIREVDTVVLAVGYWPDPLLGEKTDGLETHNWGLIKADERNGATSKDGVFAAGDNVHGPDLVITAIASAHRAAESMQNYLERQVYLDE
;
A
#
# COMPACT_ATOMS: atom_id res chain seq x y z
N ARG A 1 -4.51 -5.14 -31.14
CA ARG A 1 -3.29 -4.35 -31.46
C ARG A 1 -2.83 -3.56 -30.25
N MET A 2 -1.57 -3.72 -29.86
CA MET A 2 -0.93 -2.97 -28.77
C MET A 2 0.35 -2.31 -29.28
N LYS A 3 0.51 -0.99 -29.06
CA LYS A 3 1.77 -0.28 -29.33
C LYS A 3 2.71 -0.49 -28.14
N ILE A 4 3.93 -0.96 -28.39
CA ILE A 4 4.94 -1.28 -27.38
C ILE A 4 6.23 -0.52 -27.73
N ILE A 5 6.93 0.00 -26.73
CA ILE A 5 8.27 0.60 -26.85
C ILE A 5 9.30 -0.32 -26.18
N LYS A 6 10.50 -0.45 -26.74
CA LYS A 6 11.59 -1.19 -26.08
C LYS A 6 12.19 -0.32 -24.97
N MET A 7 12.64 -0.98 -23.90
CA MET A 7 13.31 -0.35 -22.78
C MET A 7 14.74 -0.87 -22.67
N GLU A 8 15.66 -0.02 -22.22
CA GLU A 8 16.99 -0.40 -21.74
C GLU A 8 17.12 -0.17 -20.24
N LEU A 9 18.11 -0.80 -19.62
CA LEU A 9 18.37 -0.62 -18.19
C LEU A 9 19.22 0.64 -17.98
N GLY A 10 18.67 1.61 -17.25
CA GLY A 10 19.41 2.79 -16.78
C GLY A 10 20.26 2.50 -15.54
N GLU A 11 20.59 3.56 -14.81
CA GLU A 11 21.33 3.45 -13.55
C GLU A 11 20.49 2.79 -12.44
N PRO A 12 21.14 2.09 -11.49
CA PRO A 12 20.47 1.57 -10.31
C PRO A 12 19.95 2.71 -9.44
N ASP A 13 18.73 2.55 -8.91
CA ASP A 13 18.20 3.43 -7.87
C ASP A 13 18.69 3.02 -6.48
N LYS A 14 18.17 3.68 -5.44
CA LYS A 14 18.55 3.42 -4.04
C LYS A 14 18.26 1.98 -3.58
N SER A 15 17.33 1.26 -4.22
CA SER A 15 17.06 -0.16 -3.95
C SER A 15 18.02 -1.10 -4.67
N GLY A 16 18.90 -0.57 -5.53
CA GLY A 16 19.75 -1.35 -6.42
C GLY A 16 19.04 -1.78 -7.71
N ARG A 17 17.73 -1.52 -7.85
CA ARG A 17 16.98 -1.82 -9.07
C ARG A 17 17.33 -0.83 -10.17
N ARG A 18 17.68 -1.34 -11.35
CA ARG A 18 17.89 -0.50 -12.55
C ARG A 18 16.56 -0.04 -13.12
N ARG A 19 16.43 1.27 -13.37
CA ARG A 19 15.20 1.84 -13.93
C ARG A 19 15.09 1.52 -15.42
N PRO A 20 13.88 1.21 -15.94
CA PRO A 20 13.67 1.11 -17.37
C PRO A 20 13.73 2.50 -18.02
N VAL A 21 14.50 2.64 -19.10
CA VAL A 21 14.62 3.86 -19.91
C VAL A 21 14.11 3.55 -21.32
N PRO A 22 13.17 4.33 -21.89
CA PRO A 22 12.68 4.10 -23.24
C PRO A 22 13.77 4.27 -24.30
N ILE A 23 13.80 3.36 -25.27
CA ILE A 23 14.62 3.51 -26.48
C ILE A 23 13.75 4.23 -27.52
N GLU A 24 13.98 5.53 -27.71
CA GLU A 24 13.22 6.35 -28.66
C GLU A 24 13.25 5.79 -30.09
N GLY A 25 12.11 5.81 -30.78
CA GLY A 25 11.95 5.27 -32.14
C GLY A 25 11.90 3.74 -32.23
N SER A 26 11.94 3.03 -31.10
CA SER A 26 11.88 1.56 -31.07
C SER A 26 10.46 0.99 -31.07
N GLU A 27 9.43 1.83 -31.22
CA GLU A 27 8.05 1.38 -31.07
C GLU A 27 7.60 0.46 -32.19
N PHE A 28 6.81 -0.55 -31.81
CA PHE A 28 6.23 -1.50 -32.75
C PHE A 28 4.83 -1.88 -32.30
N ILE A 29 4.02 -2.38 -33.24
CA ILE A 29 2.67 -2.88 -32.97
C ILE A 29 2.74 -4.39 -32.85
N ARG A 30 2.21 -4.92 -31.75
CA ARG A 30 1.99 -6.36 -31.56
C ARG A 30 0.49 -6.65 -31.68
N GLU A 31 0.14 -7.64 -32.50
CA GLU A 31 -1.21 -8.19 -32.49
C GLU A 31 -1.42 -8.99 -31.21
N VAL A 32 -2.51 -8.69 -30.52
CA VAL A 32 -2.92 -9.33 -29.27
C VAL A 32 -4.44 -9.42 -29.28
N ASP A 33 -4.96 -10.55 -28.85
CA ASP A 33 -6.40 -10.80 -28.73
C ASP A 33 -6.93 -10.29 -27.37
N THR A 34 -6.11 -10.42 -26.32
CA THR A 34 -6.47 -10.08 -24.94
C THR A 34 -5.31 -9.38 -24.24
N VAL A 35 -5.62 -8.39 -23.39
CA VAL A 35 -4.67 -7.70 -22.52
C VAL A 35 -5.14 -7.84 -21.07
N VAL A 36 -4.25 -8.26 -20.18
CA VAL A 36 -4.49 -8.35 -18.73
C VAL A 36 -3.53 -7.41 -18.03
N LEU A 37 -4.06 -6.44 -17.29
CA LEU A 37 -3.25 -5.50 -16.51
C LEU A 37 -2.87 -6.14 -15.17
N ALA A 38 -1.57 -6.33 -14.95
CA ALA A 38 -1.01 -6.91 -13.73
C ALA A 38 0.15 -6.03 -13.18
N VAL A 39 -0.07 -4.71 -13.15
CA VAL A 39 0.94 -3.71 -12.75
C VAL A 39 0.98 -3.42 -11.24
N GLY A 40 0.18 -4.15 -10.45
CA GLY A 40 0.03 -3.96 -9.01
C GLY A 40 -1.31 -3.33 -8.63
N TYR A 41 -1.51 -3.12 -7.33
CA TYR A 41 -2.70 -2.50 -6.74
C TYR A 41 -2.28 -1.51 -5.64
N TRP A 42 -3.21 -0.64 -5.29
CA TRP A 42 -3.10 0.33 -4.21
C TRP A 42 -4.45 0.44 -3.49
N PRO A 43 -4.49 0.92 -2.24
CA PRO A 43 -5.74 1.19 -1.55
C PRO A 43 -6.61 2.18 -2.31
N ASP A 44 -7.92 2.09 -2.11
CA ASP A 44 -8.86 3.07 -2.64
C ASP A 44 -8.65 4.43 -1.94
N PRO A 45 -8.28 5.51 -2.67
CA PRO A 45 -8.06 6.82 -2.08
C PRO A 45 -9.29 7.38 -1.36
N LEU A 46 -10.49 6.97 -1.76
CA LEU A 46 -11.75 7.42 -1.15
C LEU A 46 -11.82 7.09 0.34
N LEU A 47 -11.15 6.02 0.80
CA LEU A 47 -11.12 5.67 2.21
C LEU A 47 -10.50 6.78 3.07
N GLY A 48 -9.36 7.32 2.64
CA GLY A 48 -8.72 8.46 3.29
C GLY A 48 -9.50 9.75 3.10
N GLU A 49 -9.93 10.03 1.87
CA GLU A 49 -10.64 11.28 1.53
C GLU A 49 -12.01 11.43 2.21
N LYS A 50 -12.68 10.33 2.55
CA LYS A 50 -14.01 10.32 3.17
C LYS A 50 -14.01 10.02 4.67
N THR A 51 -12.85 9.76 5.25
CA THR A 51 -12.74 9.45 6.68
C THR A 51 -12.03 10.59 7.41
N ASP A 52 -12.82 11.53 7.95
CA ASP A 52 -12.28 12.68 8.69
C ASP A 52 -11.34 12.24 9.81
N GLY A 53 -10.14 12.83 9.84
CA GLY A 53 -9.10 12.54 10.83
C GLY A 53 -8.23 11.31 10.53
N LEU A 54 -8.43 10.63 9.40
CA LEU A 54 -7.57 9.52 8.97
C LEU A 54 -6.50 10.00 7.98
N GLU A 55 -5.24 10.02 8.40
CA GLU A 55 -4.10 10.38 7.57
C GLU A 55 -3.73 9.22 6.64
N THR A 56 -3.49 9.55 5.37
CA THR A 56 -2.94 8.63 4.37
C THR A 56 -1.66 9.18 3.76
N HIS A 57 -0.85 8.33 3.16
CA HIS A 57 0.35 8.65 2.40
C HIS A 57 0.40 7.80 1.11
N ASN A 58 1.34 8.08 0.20
CA ASN A 58 1.67 7.25 -0.97
C ASN A 58 0.50 6.51 -1.63
N TRP A 59 -0.23 7.17 -2.53
CA TRP A 59 -1.34 6.56 -3.28
C TRP A 59 -2.45 5.95 -2.39
N GLY A 60 -2.68 6.49 -1.19
CA GLY A 60 -3.83 6.13 -0.34
C GLY A 60 -3.54 5.14 0.79
N LEU A 61 -2.28 4.78 1.04
CA LEU A 61 -1.89 3.97 2.19
C LEU A 61 -2.20 4.67 3.51
N ILE A 62 -2.92 3.99 4.40
CA ILE A 62 -3.21 4.47 5.75
C ILE A 62 -1.91 4.64 6.52
N LYS A 63 -1.73 5.80 7.12
CA LYS A 63 -0.61 6.04 8.02
C LYS A 63 -0.95 5.44 9.38
N ALA A 64 -0.23 4.39 9.75
CA ALA A 64 -0.34 3.72 11.05
C ALA A 64 1.03 3.52 11.67
N ASP A 65 1.10 3.51 13.00
CA ASP A 65 2.33 3.16 13.73
C ASP A 65 2.59 1.66 13.58
N GLU A 66 3.73 1.30 13.00
CA GLU A 66 4.09 -0.10 12.73
C GLU A 66 4.08 -0.97 14.00
N ARG A 67 4.34 -0.41 15.18
CA ARG A 67 4.47 -1.17 16.42
C ARG A 67 3.13 -1.60 17.00
N ASN A 68 2.08 -0.81 16.81
CA ASN A 68 0.79 -0.98 17.50
C ASN A 68 -0.43 -0.85 16.56
N GLY A 69 -0.22 -0.49 15.29
CA GLY A 69 -1.28 -0.33 14.28
C GLY A 69 -2.16 0.91 14.48
N ALA A 70 -1.88 1.79 15.44
CA ALA A 70 -2.70 2.96 15.70
C ALA A 70 -2.60 3.96 14.54
N THR A 71 -3.74 4.51 14.13
CA THR A 71 -3.81 5.55 13.09
C THR A 71 -3.88 6.95 13.71
N SER A 72 -3.95 7.99 12.89
CA SER A 72 -4.21 9.36 13.35
C SER A 72 -5.62 9.58 13.90
N LYS A 73 -6.56 8.65 13.64
CA LYS A 73 -7.93 8.72 14.14
C LYS A 73 -8.06 7.85 15.38
N ASP A 74 -8.41 8.47 16.50
CA ASP A 74 -8.54 7.75 17.78
C ASP A 74 -9.54 6.60 17.68
N GLY A 75 -9.19 5.47 18.32
CA GLY A 75 -9.96 4.22 18.26
C GLY A 75 -9.91 3.49 16.91
N VAL A 76 -9.18 3.99 15.91
CA VAL A 76 -9.02 3.34 14.60
C VAL A 76 -7.59 2.81 14.42
N PHE A 77 -7.52 1.54 14.04
CA PHE A 77 -6.27 0.81 13.81
C PHE A 77 -6.22 0.26 12.37
N ALA A 78 -5.02 0.08 11.83
CA ALA A 78 -4.80 -0.47 10.51
C ALA A 78 -3.59 -1.42 10.48
N ALA A 79 -3.62 -2.40 9.58
CA ALA A 79 -2.58 -3.40 9.39
C ALA A 79 -2.57 -3.91 7.93
N GLY A 80 -1.54 -4.68 7.57
CA GLY A 80 -1.38 -5.28 6.26
C GLY A 80 -1.15 -4.29 5.13
N ASP A 81 -1.56 -4.65 3.92
CA ASP A 81 -1.23 -3.94 2.70
C ASP A 81 -1.82 -2.53 2.62
N ASN A 82 -2.90 -2.27 3.37
CA ASN A 82 -3.44 -0.91 3.48
C ASN A 82 -2.49 0.04 4.19
N VAL A 83 -1.46 -0.46 4.88
CA VAL A 83 -0.42 0.32 5.55
C VAL A 83 0.91 0.27 4.78
N HIS A 84 1.33 -0.93 4.35
CA HIS A 84 2.66 -1.17 3.80
C HIS A 84 2.72 -1.18 2.26
N GLY A 85 1.57 -1.25 1.58
CA GLY A 85 1.49 -1.58 0.16
C GLY A 85 1.57 -3.08 -0.09
N PRO A 86 1.59 -3.51 -1.38
CA PRO A 86 1.61 -4.92 -1.75
C PRO A 86 2.80 -5.67 -1.13
N ASP A 87 2.51 -6.67 -0.29
CA ASP A 87 3.53 -7.46 0.41
C ASP A 87 3.04 -8.92 0.62
N LEU A 88 3.76 -9.68 1.45
CA LEU A 88 3.46 -11.07 1.76
C LEU A 88 2.33 -11.21 2.79
N VAL A 89 1.55 -12.28 2.66
CA VAL A 89 0.48 -12.62 3.63
C VAL A 89 1.00 -12.67 5.08
N ILE A 90 2.23 -13.13 5.29
CA ILE A 90 2.80 -13.23 6.65
C ILE A 90 3.06 -11.87 7.30
N THR A 91 3.42 -10.84 6.54
CA THR A 91 3.66 -9.49 7.09
C THR A 91 2.33 -8.81 7.43
N ALA A 92 1.28 -9.10 6.65
CA ALA A 92 -0.08 -8.72 7.00
C ALA A 92 -0.56 -9.37 8.31
N ILE A 93 -0.35 -10.67 8.49
CA ILE A 93 -0.70 -11.37 9.74
C ILE A 93 0.09 -10.81 10.94
N ALA A 94 1.40 -10.60 10.77
CA ALA A 94 2.25 -10.09 11.85
C ALA A 94 1.88 -8.66 12.29
N SER A 95 1.47 -7.79 11.35
CA SER A 95 0.96 -6.45 11.70
C SER A 95 -0.44 -6.51 12.31
N ALA A 96 -1.30 -7.43 11.86
CA ALA A 96 -2.63 -7.61 12.43
C ALA A 96 -2.59 -8.07 13.88
N HIS A 97 -1.66 -8.95 14.27
CA HIS A 97 -1.51 -9.38 15.67
C HIS A 97 -1.17 -8.19 16.59
N ARG A 98 -0.25 -7.30 16.18
CA ARG A 98 0.11 -6.09 16.93
C ARG A 98 -1.06 -5.11 17.06
N ALA A 99 -1.80 -4.91 15.98
CA ALA A 99 -3.00 -4.07 15.98
C ALA A 99 -4.08 -4.65 16.88
N ALA A 100 -4.31 -5.96 16.85
CA ALA A 100 -5.30 -6.63 17.69
C ALA A 100 -5.00 -6.51 19.19
N GLU A 101 -3.74 -6.71 19.59
CA GLU A 101 -3.30 -6.51 20.98
C GLU A 101 -3.53 -5.05 21.42
N SER A 102 -3.27 -4.09 20.54
CA SER A 102 -3.45 -2.66 20.83
C SER A 102 -4.92 -2.26 20.91
N MET A 103 -5.78 -2.83 20.06
CA MET A 103 -7.24 -2.68 20.13
C MET A 103 -7.80 -3.22 21.45
N GLN A 104 -7.34 -4.41 21.89
CA GLN A 104 -7.74 -4.98 23.17
C GLN A 104 -7.39 -4.04 24.32
N ASN A 105 -6.14 -3.57 24.37
CA ASN A 105 -5.69 -2.62 25.40
C ASN A 105 -6.46 -1.29 25.37
N TYR A 106 -6.84 -0.80 24.18
CA TYR A 106 -7.64 0.41 24.02
C TYR A 106 -9.04 0.23 24.63
N LEU A 107 -9.71 -0.87 24.32
CA LEU A 107 -11.05 -1.17 24.82
C LEU A 107 -11.07 -1.38 26.34
N GLU A 108 -10.10 -2.13 26.88
CA GLU A 108 -10.00 -2.34 28.33
C GLU A 108 -9.84 -1.00 29.08
N ARG A 109 -9.00 -0.09 28.58
CA ARG A 109 -8.83 1.25 29.19
C ARG A 109 -10.12 2.08 29.17
N GLN A 110 -10.92 1.99 28.12
CA GLN A 110 -12.20 2.71 28.05
C GLN A 110 -13.18 2.21 29.11
N VAL A 111 -13.26 0.89 29.32
CA VAL A 111 -14.12 0.30 30.37
C VAL A 111 -13.78 0.84 31.76
N TYR A 112 -12.49 1.00 32.09
CA TYR A 112 -12.06 1.55 33.39
C TYR A 112 -12.25 3.07 33.53
N LEU A 113 -12.46 3.81 32.44
CA LEU A 113 -12.71 5.25 32.48
C LEU A 113 -14.22 5.58 32.56
N ASP A 114 -15.07 4.64 32.17
CA ASP A 114 -16.53 4.75 32.20
C ASP A 114 -17.15 4.28 33.55
N GLU A 115 -16.35 3.69 34.45
CA GLU A 115 -16.71 3.34 35.86
C GLU A 115 -16.28 4.44 36.86
#